data_AF-A0A5A9ZBE2-F1
#
_entry.id   AF-A0A5A9ZBE2-F1
#
_cell.length_a   1.000
_cell.length_b   1.000
_cell.length_c   1.000
_cell.angle_alpha   90.00
_cell.angle_beta   90.00
_cell.angle_gamma   90.00
#
_symmetry.space_group_name_H-M   'P 1'
#
loop_
_entity.id
_entity.type
_entity.pdbx_description
1 polymer ?
#
loop_
_entity_poly.entity_id
_entity_poly.type
_entity_poly.pdbx_seq_one_letter_code
_entity_poly.pdbx_strand_id
1 'polypeptide(L)'
;MQTSVSEKIFANILLSSPSYADNSIKISKEAASFAALPLSIQNALKQNKRIVFIANNPSIGIDMLEHLLRPDDVLVLFNHFIYAEFFANHPLASTLPKLLFFRQIGDSKLHFGLPPRSNNVSVMKRMAEAAPLGILLSNQPYQFPLPSEDPSPDDDPIDDNRTIIISPIVQELLQDEAHHSVLSERHLVVADYPYFTDIHSSAPSSGFLLYRLVLAAREHVQLMQKAALPLQLLMIGFNDNDKTAHFWQGHNWEFERREMSSPPLEVEIIRQY
;
A
#
# COMPACT_ATOMS: atom_id res chain seq x y z
N MET A 1 -20.06 -40.06 48.86
CA MET A 1 -19.00 -39.14 48.41
C MET A 1 -18.74 -39.42 46.93
N GLN A 2 -18.66 -38.37 46.12
CA GLN A 2 -18.83 -38.31 44.66
C GLN A 2 -17.81 -39.07 43.79
N THR A 3 -18.16 -39.12 42.49
CA THR A 3 -17.38 -39.38 41.25
C THR A 3 -17.43 -40.82 40.71
N SER A 4 -17.58 -41.09 39.41
CA SER A 4 -18.07 -40.33 38.25
C SER A 4 -18.39 -41.35 37.13
N VAL A 5 -19.35 -41.01 36.29
CA VAL A 5 -20.00 -41.87 35.29
C VAL A 5 -19.12 -42.16 34.07
N SER A 6 -18.88 -43.47 33.87
CA SER A 6 -18.97 -44.28 32.63
C SER A 6 -18.59 -43.70 31.26
N GLU A 7 -17.57 -44.33 30.69
CA GLU A 7 -17.30 -44.44 29.26
C GLU A 7 -18.42 -45.14 28.46
N LYS A 8 -18.45 -44.82 27.15
CA LYS A 8 -18.86 -45.63 25.99
C LYS A 8 -20.33 -46.08 25.86
N ILE A 9 -21.05 -45.38 24.97
CA ILE A 9 -21.93 -46.04 23.98
C ILE A 9 -21.73 -45.36 22.62
N PHE A 10 -21.21 -46.13 21.66
CA PHE A 10 -21.30 -45.89 20.22
C PHE A 10 -22.59 -46.54 19.71
N ALA A 11 -23.42 -45.82 18.95
CA ALA A 11 -23.89 -46.20 17.60
C ALA A 11 -25.17 -45.46 17.18
N ASN A 12 -25.02 -44.70 16.09
CA ASN A 12 -25.94 -44.49 14.97
C ASN A 12 -27.42 -44.15 15.23
N ILE A 13 -27.78 -42.87 15.01
CA ILE A 13 -28.90 -42.49 14.12
C ILE A 13 -28.47 -41.25 13.32
N LEU A 14 -28.17 -41.48 12.04
CA LEU A 14 -28.24 -40.47 10.98
C LEU A 14 -29.73 -40.30 10.63
N LEU A 15 -30.24 -39.07 10.66
CA LEU A 15 -31.09 -38.45 9.61
C LEU A 15 -31.74 -37.13 10.08
N SER A 16 -31.55 -36.10 9.25
CA SER A 16 -32.36 -34.88 9.05
C SER A 16 -32.25 -33.66 9.99
N SER A 17 -31.47 -32.68 9.49
CA SER A 17 -31.78 -31.22 9.36
C SER A 17 -31.45 -30.25 10.50
N PRO A 18 -31.19 -28.95 10.23
CA PRO A 18 -30.99 -28.25 8.94
C PRO A 18 -29.57 -27.67 8.78
N SER A 19 -29.22 -27.37 7.52
CA SER A 19 -28.02 -26.60 7.16
C SER A 19 -28.04 -25.23 7.84
N TYR A 20 -27.10 -25.00 8.76
CA TYR A 20 -26.66 -23.64 9.02
C TYR A 20 -26.00 -23.14 7.75
N ALA A 21 -26.73 -22.33 6.99
CA ALA A 21 -26.11 -21.45 6.01
C ALA A 21 -25.16 -20.55 6.80
N ASP A 22 -23.87 -20.76 6.58
CA ASP A 22 -22.82 -19.83 6.97
C ASP A 22 -23.08 -18.51 6.22
N ASN A 23 -23.88 -17.63 6.84
CA ASN A 23 -24.14 -16.28 6.38
C ASN A 23 -23.00 -15.33 6.81
N SER A 24 -21.75 -15.80 6.81
CA SER A 24 -20.63 -14.85 6.74
C SER A 24 -20.75 -14.12 5.40
N ILE A 25 -21.14 -12.84 5.45
CA ILE A 25 -21.15 -11.96 4.28
C ILE A 25 -19.72 -11.96 3.76
N LYS A 26 -19.46 -12.73 2.71
CA LYS A 26 -18.15 -12.76 2.07
C LYS A 26 -17.96 -11.42 1.40
N ILE A 27 -17.22 -10.52 2.07
CA ILE A 27 -16.83 -9.22 1.52
C ILE A 27 -16.14 -9.50 0.19
N SER A 28 -16.59 -8.85 -0.89
CA SER A 28 -15.97 -9.02 -2.20
C SER A 28 -14.52 -8.53 -2.17
N LYS A 29 -13.67 -9.01 -3.08
CA LYS A 29 -12.27 -8.58 -3.17
C LYS A 29 -12.18 -7.06 -3.34
N GLU A 30 -13.09 -6.49 -4.09
CA GLU A 30 -13.20 -5.06 -4.40
C GLU A 30 -13.53 -4.25 -3.14
N ALA A 31 -14.54 -4.69 -2.37
CA ALA A 31 -14.92 -4.05 -1.11
C ALA A 31 -13.83 -4.19 -0.03
N ALA A 32 -13.19 -5.35 0.06
CA ALA A 32 -12.06 -5.58 0.98
C ALA A 32 -10.86 -4.69 0.63
N SER A 33 -10.57 -4.55 -0.67
CA SER A 33 -9.49 -3.68 -1.16
C SER A 33 -9.74 -2.22 -0.84
N PHE A 34 -10.98 -1.76 -0.99
CA PHE A 34 -11.36 -0.41 -0.62
C PHE A 34 -11.26 -0.19 0.89
N ALA A 35 -11.76 -1.14 1.69
CA ALA A 35 -11.72 -1.06 3.15
C ALA A 35 -10.30 -1.11 3.73
N ALA A 36 -9.33 -1.69 3.01
CA ALA A 36 -7.93 -1.71 3.42
C ALA A 36 -7.23 -0.33 3.34
N LEU A 37 -7.80 0.63 2.60
CA LEU A 37 -7.27 1.99 2.51
C LEU A 37 -7.61 2.80 3.77
N PRO A 38 -6.78 3.76 4.20
CA PRO A 38 -7.13 4.68 5.29
C PRO A 38 -8.43 5.44 4.98
N LEU A 39 -9.24 5.77 6.00
CA LEU A 39 -10.54 6.41 5.81
C LEU A 39 -10.47 7.75 5.06
N SER A 40 -9.43 8.54 5.32
CA SER A 40 -9.14 9.79 4.61
C SER A 40 -9.03 9.56 3.10
N ILE A 41 -8.39 8.47 2.69
CA ILE A 41 -8.24 8.09 1.29
C ILE A 41 -9.52 7.49 0.74
N GLN A 42 -10.22 6.65 1.50
CA GLN A 42 -11.55 6.16 1.13
C GLN A 42 -12.50 7.33 0.80
N ASN A 43 -12.47 8.40 1.60
CA ASN A 43 -13.29 9.58 1.37
C ASN A 43 -12.83 10.40 0.17
N ALA A 44 -11.52 10.57 -0.03
CA ALA A 44 -10.98 11.19 -1.25
C ALA A 44 -11.44 10.43 -2.50
N LEU A 45 -11.30 9.11 -2.53
CA LEU A 45 -11.68 8.30 -3.69
C LEU A 45 -13.18 8.35 -4.01
N LYS A 46 -14.05 8.64 -3.04
CA LYS A 46 -15.48 8.87 -3.33
C LYS A 46 -15.72 10.16 -4.10
N GLN A 47 -14.82 11.14 -4.03
CA GLN A 47 -14.98 12.47 -4.63
C GLN A 47 -14.09 12.68 -5.86
N ASN A 48 -12.93 12.02 -5.90
CA ASN A 48 -11.92 12.15 -6.94
C ASN A 48 -12.17 11.18 -8.10
N LYS A 49 -11.54 11.48 -9.24
CA LYS A 49 -11.74 10.75 -10.51
C LYS A 49 -10.49 10.06 -11.02
N ARG A 50 -9.31 10.42 -10.50
CA ARG A 50 -8.04 9.86 -10.95
C ARG A 50 -7.09 9.63 -9.79
N ILE A 51 -6.41 8.49 -9.82
CA ILE A 51 -5.30 8.17 -8.93
C ILE A 51 -4.01 8.20 -9.73
N VAL A 52 -2.97 8.84 -9.20
CA VAL A 52 -1.66 8.96 -9.84
C VAL A 52 -0.61 8.26 -8.99
N PHE A 53 -0.08 7.15 -9.49
CA PHE A 53 1.06 6.44 -8.90
C PHE A 53 2.35 7.03 -9.43
N ILE A 54 3.27 7.40 -8.53
CA ILE A 54 4.53 8.04 -8.91
C ILE A 54 5.68 7.18 -8.40
N ALA A 55 6.36 6.49 -9.32
CA ALA A 55 7.50 5.65 -8.98
C ALA A 55 8.69 6.48 -8.46
N ASN A 56 9.58 5.84 -7.72
CA ASN A 56 10.88 6.41 -7.33
C ASN A 56 11.88 6.34 -8.49
N ASN A 57 11.49 6.81 -9.68
CA ASN A 57 12.32 6.78 -10.87
C ASN A 57 12.98 8.15 -11.09
N PRO A 58 14.31 8.27 -11.00
CA PRO A 58 15.01 9.55 -11.10
C PRO A 58 14.90 10.23 -12.47
N SER A 59 14.44 9.54 -13.52
CA SER A 59 14.17 10.18 -14.81
C SER A 59 12.84 10.95 -14.86
N ILE A 60 12.01 10.86 -13.83
CA ILE A 60 10.79 11.68 -13.70
C ILE A 60 11.21 13.14 -13.45
N GLY A 61 10.91 14.06 -14.37
CA GLY A 61 11.12 15.49 -14.14
C GLY A 61 10.01 16.15 -13.32
N ILE A 62 10.33 17.20 -12.56
CA ILE A 62 9.32 18.03 -11.88
C ILE A 62 8.38 18.70 -12.90
N ASP A 63 8.93 19.21 -13.99
CA ASP A 63 8.19 19.80 -15.12
C ASP A 63 7.15 18.83 -15.70
N MET A 64 7.51 17.54 -15.80
CA MET A 64 6.57 16.51 -16.21
C MET A 64 5.45 16.32 -15.18
N LEU A 65 5.77 16.29 -13.89
CA LEU A 65 4.75 16.20 -12.84
C LEU A 65 3.79 17.40 -12.89
N GLU A 66 4.32 18.61 -13.08
CA GLU A 66 3.51 19.82 -13.24
C GLU A 66 2.56 19.74 -14.43
N HIS A 67 3.00 19.13 -15.54
CA HIS A 67 2.16 18.96 -16.73
C HIS A 67 1.09 17.88 -16.58
N LEU A 68 1.39 16.79 -15.85
CA LEU A 68 0.51 15.62 -15.75
C LEU A 68 -0.53 15.73 -14.64
N LEU A 69 -0.20 16.38 -13.52
CA LEU A 69 -1.07 16.46 -12.35
C LEU A 69 -2.27 17.39 -12.58
N ARG A 70 -3.40 17.04 -11.97
CA ARG A 70 -4.69 17.73 -12.07
C ARG A 70 -5.29 17.96 -10.68
N PRO A 71 -6.18 18.96 -10.52
CA PRO A 71 -6.81 19.28 -9.22
C PRO A 71 -7.65 18.17 -8.58
N ASP A 72 -8.10 17.19 -9.35
CA ASP A 72 -8.95 16.08 -8.90
C ASP A 72 -8.18 14.75 -8.74
N ASP A 73 -6.85 14.82 -8.67
CA ASP A 73 -6.00 13.65 -8.44
C ASP A 73 -5.91 13.26 -6.96
N VAL A 74 -5.71 11.96 -6.74
CA VAL A 74 -5.15 11.40 -5.49
C VAL A 74 -3.77 10.83 -5.81
N LEU A 75 -2.75 11.26 -5.07
CA LEU A 75 -1.37 10.85 -5.30
C LEU A 75 -1.02 9.62 -4.49
N VAL A 76 -0.34 8.67 -5.10
CA VAL A 76 0.20 7.47 -4.43
C VAL A 76 1.72 7.52 -4.51
N LEU A 77 2.35 7.59 -3.34
CA LEU A 77 3.78 7.79 -3.15
C LEU A 77 4.37 6.62 -2.34
N PHE A 78 5.57 6.17 -2.69
CA PHE A 78 6.14 4.95 -2.11
C PHE A 78 7.46 5.21 -1.40
N ASN A 79 7.61 4.65 -0.21
CA ASN A 79 8.87 4.52 0.50
C ASN A 79 9.63 5.85 0.62
N HIS A 80 10.66 6.06 -0.22
CA HIS A 80 11.46 7.28 -0.26
C HIS A 80 10.81 8.49 -0.95
N PHE A 81 9.81 8.29 -1.82
CA PHE A 81 9.17 9.32 -2.64
C PHE A 81 10.08 10.51 -3.00
N ILE A 82 10.94 10.31 -4.01
CA ILE A 82 12.12 11.15 -4.29
C ILE A 82 11.86 12.64 -4.60
N TYR A 83 10.60 13.06 -4.80
CA TYR A 83 10.19 14.47 -4.97
C TYR A 83 9.40 15.00 -3.76
N ALA A 84 9.78 14.58 -2.55
CA ALA A 84 9.12 14.91 -1.29
C ALA A 84 8.78 16.41 -1.15
N GLU A 85 9.75 17.30 -1.40
CA GLU A 85 9.54 18.75 -1.31
C GLU A 85 8.57 19.30 -2.36
N PHE A 86 8.54 18.75 -3.57
CA PHE A 86 7.55 19.13 -4.59
C PHE A 86 6.13 18.83 -4.09
N PHE A 87 5.91 17.62 -3.59
CA PHE A 87 4.59 17.21 -3.10
C PHE A 87 4.15 17.95 -1.83
N ALA A 88 5.08 18.47 -1.03
CA ALA A 88 4.72 19.26 0.16
C ALA A 88 4.49 20.74 -0.12
N ASN A 89 5.16 21.34 -1.12
CA ASN A 89 5.17 22.81 -1.26
C ASN A 89 4.64 23.32 -2.60
N HIS A 90 4.53 22.50 -3.65
CA HIS A 90 4.04 22.98 -4.95
C HIS A 90 2.56 23.41 -4.87
N PRO A 91 2.14 24.52 -5.49
CA PRO A 91 0.78 25.08 -5.34
C PRO A 91 -0.36 24.09 -5.61
N LEU A 92 -0.20 23.23 -6.62
CA LEU A 92 -1.15 22.14 -6.90
C LEU A 92 -0.88 20.89 -6.07
N ALA A 93 0.30 20.27 -6.21
CA ALA A 93 0.60 18.99 -5.58
C ALA A 93 0.43 18.98 -4.06
N SER A 94 0.70 20.09 -3.35
CA SER A 94 0.52 20.19 -1.90
C SER A 94 -0.93 20.02 -1.46
N THR A 95 -1.91 20.48 -2.26
CA THR A 95 -3.33 20.43 -1.92
C THR A 95 -4.02 19.11 -2.27
N LEU A 96 -3.35 18.24 -3.03
CA LEU A 96 -3.91 16.96 -3.45
C LEU A 96 -3.86 15.93 -2.31
N PRO A 97 -4.89 15.09 -2.13
CA PRO A 97 -4.84 13.95 -1.22
C PRO A 97 -3.67 13.01 -1.56
N LYS A 98 -3.04 12.45 -0.53
CA LYS A 98 -1.85 11.60 -0.68
C LYS A 98 -1.98 10.29 0.10
N LEU A 99 -1.76 9.18 -0.57
CA LEU A 99 -1.52 7.87 0.04
C LEU A 99 -0.02 7.59 0.03
N LEU A 100 0.59 7.60 1.20
CA LEU A 100 1.97 7.16 1.41
C LEU A 100 1.98 5.67 1.72
N PHE A 101 2.83 4.91 1.06
CA PHE A 101 3.01 3.50 1.36
C PHE A 101 4.44 3.21 1.77
N PHE A 102 4.60 2.59 2.94
CA PHE A 102 5.89 2.18 3.47
C PHE A 102 5.92 0.67 3.63
N ARG A 103 6.90 0.05 2.97
CA ARG A 103 7.04 -1.40 2.89
C ARG A 103 7.90 -1.93 4.04
N GLN A 104 7.44 -2.97 4.73
CA GLN A 104 8.25 -3.77 5.64
C GLN A 104 9.30 -4.55 4.84
N ILE A 105 10.58 -4.45 5.22
CA ILE A 105 11.65 -5.14 4.49
C ILE A 105 11.87 -6.55 5.05
N GLY A 106 11.32 -7.56 4.38
CA GLY A 106 11.56 -8.97 4.74
C GLY A 106 11.18 -9.28 6.18
N ASP A 107 12.03 -10.02 6.89
CA ASP A 107 11.84 -10.32 8.31
C ASP A 107 12.17 -9.13 9.23
N SER A 108 12.69 -8.02 8.69
CA SER A 108 12.90 -6.81 9.48
C SER A 108 11.57 -6.22 9.93
N LYS A 109 11.50 -5.73 11.17
CA LYS A 109 10.36 -4.92 11.62
C LYS A 109 10.38 -3.48 11.07
N LEU A 110 11.31 -3.18 10.18
CA LEU A 110 11.53 -1.85 9.62
C LEU A 110 10.66 -1.60 8.40
N HIS A 111 9.96 -0.45 8.42
CA HIS A 111 9.31 0.10 7.24
C HIS A 111 10.26 1.04 6.50
N PHE A 112 10.51 0.70 5.23
CA PHE A 112 11.35 1.50 4.34
C PHE A 112 10.74 2.89 4.12
N GLY A 113 11.51 3.96 4.34
CA GLY A 113 11.03 5.34 4.22
C GLY A 113 10.47 5.97 5.51
N LEU A 114 10.50 5.24 6.64
CA LEU A 114 10.25 5.79 7.98
C LEU A 114 11.52 5.73 8.84
N PRO A 115 11.61 6.51 9.95
CA PRO A 115 12.74 6.39 10.87
C PRO A 115 12.98 4.94 11.31
N PRO A 116 14.23 4.56 11.57
CA PRO A 116 15.45 5.37 11.54
C PRO A 116 16.02 5.61 10.13
N ARG A 117 15.34 5.13 9.08
CA ARG A 117 15.84 5.11 7.70
C ARG A 117 15.49 6.35 6.86
N SER A 118 14.91 7.42 7.43
CA SER A 118 14.25 8.45 6.61
C SER A 118 14.40 9.90 7.04
N ASN A 119 14.53 10.75 6.01
CA ASN A 119 14.51 12.21 6.00
C ASN A 119 13.11 12.81 5.75
N ASN A 120 12.10 11.98 5.44
CA ASN A 120 10.81 12.47 4.95
C ASN A 120 9.80 12.83 6.04
N VAL A 121 10.09 12.59 7.33
CA VAL A 121 9.17 12.89 8.45
C VAL A 121 8.72 14.35 8.45
N SER A 122 9.65 15.28 8.20
CA SER A 122 9.35 16.72 8.15
C SER A 122 8.45 17.11 6.97
N VAL A 123 8.58 16.40 5.85
CA VAL A 123 7.73 16.57 4.67
C VAL A 123 6.35 15.97 4.91
N MET A 124 6.26 14.79 5.51
CA MET A 124 4.99 14.14 5.87
C MET A 124 4.14 15.03 6.77
N LYS A 125 4.77 15.66 7.78
CA LYS A 125 4.11 16.66 8.62
C LYS A 125 3.47 17.78 7.77
N ARG A 126 4.24 18.41 6.89
CA ARG A 126 3.74 19.48 6.00
C ARG A 126 2.62 19.01 5.08
N MET A 127 2.74 17.79 4.52
CA MET A 127 1.70 17.20 3.68
C MET A 127 0.39 17.01 4.45
N ALA A 128 0.46 16.52 5.70
CA ALA A 128 -0.70 16.30 6.56
C ALA A 128 -1.39 17.61 6.95
N GLU A 129 -0.62 18.68 7.14
CA GLU A 129 -1.15 20.02 7.42
C GLU A 129 -1.87 20.62 6.19
N ALA A 130 -1.49 20.23 4.97
CA ALA A 130 -1.98 20.83 3.73
C ALA A 130 -3.19 20.12 3.10
N ALA A 131 -3.27 18.80 3.19
CA ALA A 131 -4.27 17.99 2.50
C ALA A 131 -4.53 16.65 3.21
N PRO A 132 -5.63 15.93 2.87
CA PRO A 132 -5.86 14.59 3.38
C PRO A 132 -4.66 13.66 3.11
N LEU A 133 -4.13 13.07 4.18
CA LEU A 133 -2.98 12.17 4.12
C LEU A 133 -3.38 10.81 4.70
N GLY A 134 -3.15 9.76 3.92
CA GLY A 134 -3.22 8.37 4.34
C GLY A 134 -1.82 7.75 4.37
N ILE A 135 -1.55 6.92 5.37
CA ILE A 135 -0.35 6.12 5.52
C ILE A 135 -0.78 4.66 5.51
N LEU A 136 -0.30 3.90 4.53
CA LEU A 136 -0.50 2.46 4.46
C LEU A 136 0.83 1.76 4.71
N LEU A 137 0.85 0.88 5.70
CA LEU A 137 2.02 0.07 6.05
C LEU A 137 1.80 -1.36 5.58
N SER A 138 2.85 -2.09 5.19
CA SER A 138 2.69 -3.52 4.95
C SER A 138 2.81 -4.33 6.24
N ASN A 139 2.01 -5.39 6.32
CA ASN A 139 1.99 -6.49 7.30
C ASN A 139 1.66 -6.15 8.76
N GLN A 140 2.33 -5.15 9.34
CA GLN A 140 2.22 -4.80 10.75
C GLN A 140 2.21 -3.26 10.92
N PRO A 141 1.60 -2.73 12.00
CA PRO A 141 1.72 -1.33 12.36
C PRO A 141 3.19 -0.91 12.55
N TYR A 142 3.47 0.38 12.41
CA TYR A 142 4.82 0.90 12.59
C TYR A 142 5.30 0.69 14.03
N GLN A 143 6.54 0.23 14.17
CA GLN A 143 7.22 0.06 15.44
C GLN A 143 8.58 0.73 15.35
N PHE A 144 8.98 1.44 16.40
CA PHE A 144 10.37 1.88 16.51
C PHE A 144 11.25 0.64 16.65
N PRO A 145 12.25 0.47 15.79
CA PRO A 145 13.13 -0.68 15.87
C PRO A 145 14.07 -0.57 17.07
N LEU A 146 14.42 -1.72 17.61
CA LEU A 146 15.63 -1.88 18.41
C LEU A 146 16.83 -2.05 17.47
N PRO A 147 18.06 -1.65 17.86
CA PRO A 147 19.26 -1.86 17.04
C PRO A 147 19.47 -3.31 16.59
N SER A 148 19.02 -4.29 17.38
CA SER A 148 19.10 -5.72 17.06
C SER A 148 18.09 -6.19 16.01
N GLU A 149 17.15 -5.33 15.58
CA GLU A 149 16.07 -5.66 14.64
C GLU A 149 16.33 -5.13 13.22
N ASP A 150 17.47 -4.46 13.00
CA ASP A 150 17.95 -4.11 11.67
C ASP A 150 18.85 -5.22 11.11
N PRO A 151 18.44 -5.94 10.05
CA PRO A 151 19.27 -6.98 9.45
C PRO A 151 20.45 -6.43 8.64
N SER A 152 20.44 -5.13 8.33
CA SER A 152 21.46 -4.44 7.55
C SER A 152 21.90 -3.14 8.24
N PRO A 153 22.45 -3.20 9.47
CA PRO A 153 22.87 -2.02 10.21
C PRO A 153 24.02 -1.27 9.51
N ASP A 154 24.73 -1.90 8.57
CA ASP A 154 25.85 -1.29 7.84
C ASP A 154 25.42 -0.63 6.51
N ASP A 155 24.26 -1.00 5.94
CA ASP A 155 23.76 -0.40 4.70
C ASP A 155 23.23 1.03 4.95
N ASP A 156 22.71 1.27 6.16
CA ASP A 156 22.13 2.54 6.57
C ASP A 156 22.21 2.74 8.12
N PRO A 157 23.42 2.92 8.69
CA PRO A 157 23.64 2.82 10.13
C PRO A 157 22.81 3.80 10.95
N ILE A 158 22.09 3.23 11.92
CA ILE A 158 21.39 3.96 12.98
C ILE A 158 22.47 4.47 13.95
N ASP A 159 22.95 5.70 13.75
CA ASP A 159 23.85 6.38 14.69
C ASP A 159 23.16 7.56 15.38
N ASP A 160 23.82 8.11 16.42
CA ASP A 160 23.32 9.22 17.22
C ASP A 160 23.09 10.53 16.41
N ASN A 161 23.56 10.59 15.16
CA ASN A 161 23.42 11.75 14.28
C ASN A 161 22.19 11.68 13.36
N ARG A 162 21.57 10.51 13.21
CA ARG A 162 20.30 10.38 12.49
C ARG A 162 19.14 10.71 13.42
N THR A 163 18.31 11.65 13.00
CA THR A 163 17.15 12.07 13.81
C THR A 163 16.16 10.91 13.94
N ILE A 164 16.15 10.26 15.12
CA ILE A 164 15.29 9.11 15.48
C ILE A 164 13.84 9.56 15.80
N ILE A 165 13.53 10.86 15.67
CA ILE A 165 12.32 11.42 16.26
C ILE A 165 11.23 11.56 15.20
N ILE A 166 10.17 10.77 15.37
CA ILE A 166 8.89 11.03 14.71
C ILE A 166 8.23 12.22 15.42
N SER A 167 7.86 13.26 14.66
CA SER A 167 7.14 14.39 15.25
C SER A 167 5.77 13.94 15.79
N PRO A 168 5.22 14.58 16.85
CA PRO A 168 3.93 14.18 17.43
C PRO A 168 2.80 14.06 16.41
N ILE A 169 2.73 14.98 15.44
CA ILE A 169 1.72 14.95 14.36
C ILE A 169 1.83 13.66 13.55
N VAL A 170 3.04 13.27 13.14
CA VAL A 170 3.23 12.03 12.36
C VAL A 170 2.98 10.79 13.22
N GLN A 171 3.26 10.85 14.51
CA GLN A 171 2.95 9.78 15.45
C GLN A 171 1.43 9.59 15.60
N GLU A 172 0.67 10.69 15.71
CA GLU A 172 -0.79 10.66 15.76
C GLU A 172 -1.37 10.05 14.48
N LEU A 173 -0.86 10.43 13.30
CA LEU A 173 -1.28 9.85 12.03
C LEU A 173 -1.09 8.32 11.98
N LEU A 174 0.01 7.81 12.54
CA LEU A 174 0.31 6.37 12.60
C LEU A 174 -0.56 5.61 13.61
N GLN A 175 -1.26 6.31 14.50
CA GLN A 175 -2.12 5.72 15.53
C GLN A 175 -3.62 5.91 15.25
N ASP A 176 -3.98 6.75 14.30
CA ASP A 176 -5.36 7.05 13.94
C ASP A 176 -5.82 6.24 12.72
N GLU A 177 -6.85 5.39 12.88
CA GLU A 177 -7.45 4.61 11.79
C GLU A 177 -8.00 5.48 10.64
N ALA A 178 -8.26 6.77 10.89
CA ALA A 178 -8.66 7.69 9.83
C ALA A 178 -7.51 7.95 8.83
N HIS A 179 -6.27 7.86 9.30
CA HIS A 179 -5.06 8.21 8.56
C HIS A 179 -4.15 7.02 8.31
N HIS A 180 -4.27 5.95 9.08
CA HIS A 180 -3.39 4.81 9.04
C HIS A 180 -4.15 3.50 8.85
N SER A 181 -3.59 2.62 8.01
CA SER A 181 -4.02 1.23 7.93
C SER A 181 -2.84 0.31 7.59
N VAL A 182 -3.06 -1.00 7.76
CA VAL A 182 -2.07 -2.04 7.50
C VAL A 182 -2.58 -2.97 6.41
N LEU A 183 -1.79 -3.13 5.36
CA LEU A 183 -2.04 -4.06 4.27
C LEU A 183 -1.23 -5.34 4.44
N SER A 184 -1.92 -6.46 4.65
CA SER A 184 -1.29 -7.78 4.63
C SER A 184 -0.77 -8.12 3.23
N GLU A 185 0.44 -8.67 3.14
CA GLU A 185 0.95 -9.25 1.88
C GLU A 185 0.19 -10.51 1.45
N ARG A 186 -0.67 -11.06 2.32
CA ARG A 186 -1.62 -12.14 2.00
C ARG A 186 -3.00 -11.62 1.59
N HIS A 187 -3.12 -10.35 1.25
CA HIS A 187 -4.38 -9.76 0.82
C HIS A 187 -4.91 -10.44 -0.46
N LEU A 188 -6.23 -10.55 -0.60
CA LEU A 188 -6.87 -11.28 -1.71
C LEU A 188 -6.52 -10.76 -3.10
N VAL A 189 -6.05 -9.51 -3.21
CA VAL A 189 -5.63 -8.89 -4.48
C VAL A 189 -4.33 -9.43 -5.03
N VAL A 190 -3.60 -10.22 -4.26
CA VAL A 190 -2.33 -10.86 -4.66
C VAL A 190 -2.36 -12.36 -4.39
N ALA A 191 -3.55 -12.95 -4.24
CA ALA A 191 -3.70 -14.38 -3.96
C ALA A 191 -3.14 -15.30 -5.08
N ASP A 192 -3.09 -14.80 -6.31
CA ASP A 192 -2.52 -15.44 -7.50
C ASP A 192 -1.07 -15.01 -7.79
N TYR A 193 -0.49 -14.15 -6.95
CA TYR A 193 0.91 -13.76 -7.11
C TYR A 193 1.80 -14.99 -6.84
N PRO A 194 2.78 -15.30 -7.72
CA PRO A 194 3.53 -16.54 -7.57
C PRO A 194 4.42 -16.53 -6.31
N TYR A 195 4.55 -17.69 -5.68
CA TYR A 195 5.42 -17.86 -4.51
C TYR A 195 6.88 -18.09 -4.93
N PHE A 196 7.81 -17.39 -4.28
CA PHE A 196 9.24 -17.48 -4.55
C PHE A 196 10.01 -17.77 -3.27
N THR A 197 10.76 -18.88 -3.24
CA THR A 197 11.50 -19.35 -2.06
C THR A 197 12.69 -18.47 -1.69
N ASP A 198 13.27 -17.77 -2.67
CA ASP A 198 14.55 -17.07 -2.53
C ASP A 198 14.38 -15.55 -2.40
N ILE A 199 13.14 -15.07 -2.32
CA ILE A 199 12.86 -13.64 -2.11
C ILE A 199 12.74 -13.40 -0.60
N HIS A 200 13.83 -12.91 -0.01
CA HIS A 200 13.91 -12.56 1.41
C HIS A 200 13.03 -11.36 1.81
N SER A 201 12.36 -10.68 0.86
CA SER A 201 11.35 -9.64 1.11
C SER A 201 10.12 -9.77 0.20
N SER A 202 9.31 -10.77 0.54
CA SER A 202 7.85 -10.86 0.39
C SER A 202 7.15 -10.24 -0.82
N ALA A 203 7.54 -10.60 -2.04
CA ALA A 203 6.88 -10.19 -3.29
C ALA A 203 5.32 -10.16 -3.21
N PRO A 204 4.62 -9.22 -3.90
CA PRO A 204 5.04 -8.34 -5.03
C PRO A 204 5.87 -7.10 -4.68
N SER A 205 6.33 -6.34 -5.69
CA SER A 205 6.87 -4.99 -5.50
C SER A 205 5.84 -4.03 -4.88
N SER A 206 6.31 -3.00 -4.18
CA SER A 206 5.45 -2.05 -3.45
C SER A 206 4.46 -1.32 -4.37
N GLY A 207 4.94 -0.90 -5.54
CA GLY A 207 4.12 -0.23 -6.54
C GLY A 207 3.04 -1.14 -7.12
N PHE A 208 3.40 -2.40 -7.39
CA PHE A 208 2.49 -3.37 -7.96
C PHE A 208 1.40 -3.84 -6.98
N LEU A 209 1.76 -4.04 -5.70
CA LEU A 209 0.80 -4.36 -4.65
C LEU A 209 -0.31 -3.31 -4.58
N LEU A 210 0.09 -2.03 -4.53
CA LEU A 210 -0.85 -0.92 -4.47
C LEU A 210 -1.63 -0.75 -5.76
N TYR A 211 -0.99 -0.94 -6.92
CA TYR A 211 -1.67 -0.95 -8.20
C TYR A 211 -2.82 -1.96 -8.19
N ARG A 212 -2.57 -3.22 -7.81
CA ARG A 212 -3.62 -4.26 -7.72
C ARG A 212 -4.68 -3.95 -6.66
N LEU A 213 -4.27 -3.45 -5.50
CA LEU A 213 -5.19 -3.06 -4.44
C LEU A 213 -6.19 -2.01 -4.94
N VAL A 214 -5.67 -0.93 -5.51
CA VAL A 214 -6.49 0.18 -5.99
C VAL A 214 -7.30 -0.21 -7.23
N LEU A 215 -6.73 -0.99 -8.14
CA LEU A 215 -7.44 -1.51 -9.31
C LEU A 215 -8.66 -2.35 -8.90
N ALA A 216 -8.54 -3.16 -7.84
CA ALA A 216 -9.69 -3.88 -7.29
C ALA A 216 -10.66 -2.96 -6.55
N ALA A 217 -10.17 -2.02 -5.73
CA ALA A 217 -11.01 -1.07 -4.99
C ALA A 217 -11.86 -0.18 -5.91
N ARG A 218 -11.37 0.13 -7.11
CA ARG A 218 -12.04 0.95 -8.13
C ARG A 218 -13.45 0.49 -8.44
N GLU A 219 -13.69 -0.81 -8.62
CA GLU A 219 -15.04 -1.32 -8.95
C GLU A 219 -16.03 -0.99 -7.84
N HIS A 220 -15.60 -1.13 -6.58
CA HIS A 220 -16.40 -0.75 -5.43
C HIS A 220 -16.64 0.77 -5.37
N VAL A 221 -15.62 1.58 -5.65
CA VAL A 221 -15.73 3.05 -5.72
C VAL A 221 -16.72 3.48 -6.80
N GLN A 222 -16.66 2.87 -7.98
CA GLN A 222 -17.57 3.19 -9.09
C GLN A 222 -19.03 2.92 -8.70
N LEU A 223 -19.30 1.79 -8.04
CA LEU A 223 -20.63 1.47 -7.53
C LEU A 223 -21.12 2.52 -6.53
N MET A 224 -20.25 2.97 -5.61
CA MET A 224 -20.59 4.03 -4.65
C MET A 224 -20.87 5.38 -5.32
N GLN A 225 -20.07 5.74 -6.34
CA GLN A 225 -20.20 7.02 -7.05
C GLN A 225 -21.40 7.05 -8.01
N LYS A 226 -21.96 5.89 -8.38
CA LYS A 226 -22.96 5.75 -9.45
C LYS A 226 -22.47 6.40 -10.77
N ALA A 227 -21.17 6.38 -11.02
CA ALA A 227 -20.53 7.03 -12.15
C ALA A 227 -20.49 6.10 -13.38
N ALA A 228 -20.73 6.67 -14.56
CA ALA A 228 -20.65 5.96 -15.84
C ALA A 228 -19.22 5.60 -16.24
N LEU A 229 -18.23 6.33 -15.72
CA LEU A 229 -16.81 6.10 -15.98
C LEU A 229 -16.13 5.68 -14.68
N PRO A 230 -15.27 4.65 -14.69
CA PRO A 230 -14.56 4.21 -13.51
C PRO A 230 -13.45 5.21 -13.14
N LEU A 231 -12.96 5.08 -11.91
CA LEU A 231 -11.76 5.77 -11.44
C LEU A 231 -10.58 5.50 -12.40
N GLN A 232 -9.97 6.57 -12.91
CA GLN A 232 -8.80 6.48 -13.79
C GLN A 232 -7.54 6.24 -12.96
N LEU A 233 -6.62 5.44 -13.48
CA LEU A 233 -5.31 5.22 -12.86
C LEU A 233 -4.23 5.71 -13.83
N LEU A 234 -3.33 6.56 -13.36
CA LEU A 234 -2.15 7.01 -14.08
C LEU A 234 -0.90 6.51 -13.35
N MET A 235 -0.04 5.78 -14.04
CA MET A 235 1.20 5.24 -13.49
C MET A 235 2.39 5.94 -14.14
N ILE A 236 3.15 6.72 -13.37
CA ILE A 236 4.28 7.52 -13.86
C ILE A 236 5.60 6.85 -13.47
N GLY A 237 6.45 6.58 -14.46
CA GLY A 237 7.79 6.00 -14.28
C GLY A 237 7.81 4.49 -14.06
N PHE A 238 6.68 3.81 -14.33
CA PHE A 238 6.58 2.36 -14.34
C PHE A 238 6.89 1.81 -15.72
N ASN A 239 7.73 0.79 -15.80
CA ASN A 239 8.11 0.17 -17.07
C ASN A 239 7.81 -1.33 -17.06
N ASP A 240 7.55 -1.87 -18.25
CA ASP A 240 7.31 -3.27 -18.54
C ASP A 240 8.51 -3.95 -19.22
N ASN A 241 9.67 -3.26 -19.30
CA ASN A 241 10.88 -3.81 -19.88
C ASN A 241 11.95 -4.13 -18.82
N ASP A 242 12.94 -4.93 -19.20
CA ASP A 242 13.96 -5.44 -18.28
C ASP A 242 14.92 -4.35 -17.77
N LYS A 243 14.91 -3.15 -18.35
CA LYS A 243 15.81 -2.07 -17.92
C LYS A 243 15.55 -1.66 -16.46
N THR A 244 14.31 -1.78 -15.99
CA THR A 244 13.97 -1.50 -14.59
C THR A 244 14.43 -2.58 -13.62
N ALA A 245 14.65 -3.81 -14.08
CA ALA A 245 15.17 -4.88 -13.24
C ALA A 245 16.61 -4.57 -12.75
N HIS A 246 17.33 -3.71 -13.46
CA HIS A 246 18.66 -3.27 -13.04
C HIS A 246 18.65 -2.31 -11.84
N PHE A 247 17.56 -1.57 -11.63
CA PHE A 247 17.45 -0.61 -10.53
C PHE A 247 16.96 -1.25 -9.22
N TRP A 248 16.29 -2.40 -9.29
CA TRP A 248 15.69 -3.08 -8.12
C TRP A 248 15.85 -4.60 -8.21
N GLN A 249 17.02 -5.09 -7.79
CA GLN A 249 17.34 -6.52 -7.71
C GLN A 249 16.48 -7.22 -6.65
N GLY A 250 16.14 -8.50 -6.86
CA GLY A 250 15.48 -9.34 -5.86
C GLY A 250 13.95 -9.49 -5.96
N HIS A 251 13.30 -8.89 -6.97
CA HIS A 251 11.87 -9.12 -7.24
C HIS A 251 11.67 -9.94 -8.52
N ASN A 252 10.67 -10.82 -8.53
CA ASN A 252 10.30 -11.55 -9.74
C ASN A 252 9.38 -10.71 -10.64
N TRP A 253 9.99 -9.70 -11.24
CA TRP A 253 9.33 -8.68 -12.06
C TRP A 253 8.67 -9.22 -13.33
N GLU A 254 8.98 -10.44 -13.81
CA GLU A 254 8.41 -10.92 -15.07
C GLU A 254 6.87 -10.99 -15.00
N PHE A 255 6.34 -11.47 -13.88
CA PHE A 255 4.89 -11.50 -13.64
C PHE A 255 4.30 -10.09 -13.68
N GLU A 256 4.93 -9.14 -12.97
CA GLU A 256 4.45 -7.76 -12.88
C GLU A 256 4.52 -7.05 -14.23
N ARG A 257 5.61 -7.22 -14.98
CA ARG A 257 5.78 -6.67 -16.33
C ARG A 257 4.73 -7.22 -17.29
N ARG A 258 4.40 -8.52 -17.17
CA ARG A 258 3.34 -9.14 -17.99
C ARG A 258 1.98 -8.50 -17.72
N GLU A 259 1.59 -8.32 -16.46
CA GLU A 259 0.34 -7.62 -16.12
C GLU A 259 0.37 -6.14 -16.57
N MET A 260 1.52 -5.46 -16.46
CA MET A 260 1.68 -4.06 -16.89
C MET A 260 1.86 -3.86 -18.40
N SER A 261 2.08 -4.91 -19.18
CA SER A 261 2.23 -4.83 -20.65
C SER A 261 0.90 -4.67 -21.38
N SER A 262 -0.20 -5.05 -20.73
CA SER A 262 -1.56 -4.94 -21.26
C SER A 262 -2.52 -4.51 -20.15
N PRO A 263 -2.35 -3.29 -19.61
CA PRO A 263 -3.18 -2.82 -18.52
C PRO A 263 -4.64 -2.60 -19.00
N PRO A 264 -5.63 -2.63 -18.09
CA PRO A 264 -7.01 -2.29 -18.42
C PRO A 264 -7.12 -0.90 -19.06
N LEU A 265 -8.20 -0.64 -19.83
CA LEU A 265 -8.38 0.59 -20.61
C LEU A 265 -8.30 1.88 -19.78
N GLU A 266 -8.58 1.80 -18.50
CA GLU A 266 -8.65 2.98 -17.61
C GLU A 266 -7.37 3.18 -16.80
N VAL A 267 -6.35 2.38 -17.11
CA VAL A 267 -5.00 2.48 -16.58
C VAL A 267 -4.09 3.00 -17.69
N GLU A 268 -3.59 4.21 -17.52
CA GLU A 268 -2.58 4.82 -18.38
C GLU A 268 -1.20 4.66 -17.72
N ILE A 269 -0.20 4.23 -18.48
CA ILE A 269 1.19 4.10 -17.99
C ILE A 269 2.10 5.01 -18.79
N ILE A 270 2.67 6.02 -18.12
CA ILE A 270 3.71 6.90 -18.65
C ILE A 270 5.07 6.28 -18.30
N ARG A 271 5.64 5.59 -19.29
CA ARG A 271 6.94 4.91 -19.19
C ARG A 271 8.09 5.91 -19.20
N GLN A 272 9.14 5.66 -18.42
CA GLN A 272 10.33 6.52 -18.32
C GLN A 272 11.58 5.65 -18.26
N TYR A 273 12.50 5.83 -19.22
CA TYR A 273 13.68 4.97 -19.40
C TYR A 273 14.98 5.62 -18.95
#